data_AF-A0A2K2TTX4-F1
#
_entry.id   AF-A0A2K2TTX4-F1
#
_cell.length_a   1.000
_cell.length_b   1.000
_cell.length_c   1.000
_cell.angle_alpha   90.00
_cell.angle_beta   90.00
_cell.angle_gamma   90.00
#
_symmetry.space_group_name_H-M   'P 1'
#
loop_
_entity.id
_entity.type
_entity.pdbx_description
1 polymer ?
#
loop_
_entity_poly.entity_id
_entity_poly.type
_entity_poly.pdbx_seq_one_letter_code
_entity_poly.pdbx_strand_id
1 'polypeptide(L)'
;MMIKNGELSIVQKIKLSEYLRTQQEYSEKEVDQAVAAVNRMNPELRKQLVEFLVTGEYPSTVIEKVTVKDLVDKLNMNPVTAFLSLDYLMEKPDEAKYILSRKPEKIEIDQEFLEELLGSQKDESADEAGE
;
A
#
# COMPACT_ATOMS: atom_id res chain seq x y z
N MET A 1 -25.70 -11.87 2.51
CA MET A 1 -25.78 -10.88 1.43
C MET A 1 -24.62 -9.90 1.63
N MET A 2 -23.47 -10.18 1.03
CA MET A 2 -22.25 -9.40 1.24
C MET A 2 -22.33 -8.14 0.36
N ILE A 3 -22.49 -6.98 0.99
CA ILE A 3 -22.49 -5.70 0.27
C ILE A 3 -21.07 -5.50 -0.27
N LYS A 4 -20.94 -5.37 -1.59
CA LYS A 4 -19.72 -4.89 -2.25
C LYS A 4 -19.50 -3.40 -1.88
N ASN A 5 -19.14 -3.09 -0.64
CA ASN A 5 -18.72 -1.75 -0.20
C ASN A 5 -17.20 -1.60 -0.37
N GLY A 6 -16.68 -2.01 -1.53
CA GLY A 6 -15.27 -2.35 -1.68
C GLY A 6 -14.40 -1.31 -2.38
N GLU A 7 -14.95 -0.36 -3.12
CA GLU A 7 -14.16 0.49 -4.02
C GLU A 7 -14.36 1.98 -3.74
N LEU A 8 -13.30 2.76 -3.95
CA LEU A 8 -13.38 4.21 -3.95
C LEU A 8 -14.35 4.68 -5.05
N SER A 9 -15.16 5.69 -4.75
CA SER A 9 -15.95 6.38 -5.77
C SER A 9 -15.03 7.14 -6.74
N ILE A 10 -15.53 7.47 -7.94
CA ILE A 10 -14.77 8.24 -8.94
C ILE A 10 -14.21 9.54 -8.34
N VAL A 11 -15.03 10.25 -7.54
CA VAL A 11 -14.61 11.49 -6.87
C VAL A 11 -13.50 11.24 -5.86
N GLN A 12 -13.58 10.14 -5.09
CA GLN A 12 -12.54 9.78 -4.13
C GLN A 12 -11.23 9.37 -4.83
N LYS A 13 -11.32 8.63 -5.94
CA LYS A 13 -10.15 8.28 -6.77
C LYS A 13 -9.46 9.54 -7.30
N ILE A 14 -10.21 10.51 -7.84
CA ILE A 14 -9.66 11.78 -8.32
C ILE A 14 -8.94 12.52 -7.19
N LYS A 15 -9.58 12.69 -6.02
CA LYS A 15 -8.96 13.37 -4.87
C LYS A 15 -7.67 12.69 -4.40
N LEU A 16 -7.69 11.36 -4.31
CA LEU A 16 -6.49 10.59 -3.93
C LEU A 16 -5.37 10.77 -4.96
N SER A 17 -5.68 10.65 -6.26
CA SER A 17 -4.70 10.85 -7.32
C SER A 17 -4.13 12.27 -7.34
N GLU A 18 -4.97 13.29 -7.13
CA GLU A 18 -4.53 14.68 -7.01
C GLU A 18 -3.61 14.87 -5.79
N TYR A 19 -3.98 14.32 -4.64
CA TYR A 19 -3.16 14.38 -3.43
C TYR A 19 -1.79 13.71 -3.65
N LEU A 20 -1.76 12.51 -4.23
CA LEU A 20 -0.51 11.78 -4.51
C LEU A 20 0.41 12.55 -5.47
N ARG A 21 -0.15 13.15 -6.53
CA ARG A 21 0.63 13.91 -7.52
C ARG A 21 1.16 15.23 -6.94
N THR A 22 0.32 15.95 -6.20
CA THR A 22 0.64 17.32 -5.77
C THR A 22 1.39 17.40 -4.45
N GLN A 23 1.14 16.47 -3.52
CA GLN A 23 1.71 16.50 -2.17
C GLN A 23 2.83 15.49 -1.99
N GLN A 24 2.89 14.44 -2.81
CA GLN A 24 3.87 13.36 -2.67
C GLN A 24 4.75 13.16 -3.91
N GLU A 25 4.52 13.94 -4.98
CA GLU A 25 5.31 13.91 -6.23
C GLU A 25 5.32 12.53 -6.91
N TYR A 26 4.26 11.75 -6.75
CA TYR A 26 4.15 10.42 -7.37
C TYR A 26 4.04 10.53 -8.89
N SER A 27 4.74 9.65 -9.61
CA SER A 27 4.54 9.43 -11.05
C SER A 27 3.17 8.81 -11.33
N GLU A 28 2.69 8.89 -12.57
CA GLU A 28 1.38 8.31 -12.94
C GLU A 28 1.27 6.82 -12.61
N LYS A 29 2.35 6.05 -12.84
CA LYS A 29 2.39 4.61 -12.51
C LYS A 29 2.27 4.36 -11.01
N GLU A 30 2.95 5.15 -10.18
CA GLU A 30 2.88 5.02 -8.72
C GLU A 30 1.50 5.43 -8.19
N VAL A 31 0.85 6.41 -8.82
CA VAL A 31 -0.54 6.78 -8.52
C VAL A 31 -1.48 5.61 -8.78
N ASP A 32 -1.38 4.97 -9.94
CA ASP A 32 -2.24 3.83 -10.27
C ASP A 32 -2.05 2.66 -9.31
N GLN A 33 -0.79 2.36 -8.94
CA GLN A 33 -0.46 1.34 -7.95
C GLN A 33 -1.02 1.69 -6.57
N ALA A 34 -0.87 2.92 -6.12
CA ALA A 34 -1.39 3.38 -4.83
C ALA A 34 -2.91 3.33 -4.79
N VAL A 35 -3.60 3.75 -5.86
CA VAL A 35 -5.07 3.66 -5.97
C VAL A 35 -5.52 2.21 -5.93
N ALA A 36 -4.83 1.31 -6.63
CA ALA A 36 -5.13 -0.12 -6.60
C ALA A 36 -4.95 -0.71 -5.19
N ALA A 37 -3.88 -0.34 -4.50
CA ALA A 37 -3.61 -0.77 -3.12
C ALA A 37 -4.67 -0.25 -2.14
N VAL A 38 -5.06 1.03 -2.23
CA VAL A 38 -6.12 1.61 -1.39
C VAL A 38 -7.49 0.97 -1.65
N ASN A 39 -7.80 0.56 -2.89
CA ASN A 39 -9.04 -0.18 -3.15
C ASN A 39 -9.05 -1.57 -2.49
N ARG A 40 -7.89 -2.21 -2.33
CA ARG A 40 -7.77 -3.52 -1.67
C ARG A 40 -7.67 -3.43 -0.15
N MET A 41 -7.33 -2.25 0.37
CA MET A 41 -7.24 -1.94 1.79
C MET A 41 -8.53 -2.30 2.56
N ASN A 42 -8.37 -2.58 3.85
CA ASN A 42 -9.48 -2.70 4.79
C ASN A 42 -10.49 -1.55 4.63
N PRO A 43 -11.79 -1.84 4.49
CA PRO A 43 -12.81 -0.82 4.25
C PRO A 43 -12.87 0.30 5.30
N GLU A 44 -12.60 -0.01 6.56
CA GLU A 44 -12.62 0.99 7.64
C GLU A 44 -11.41 1.93 7.55
N LEU A 45 -10.22 1.39 7.31
CA LEU A 45 -9.03 2.21 7.07
C LEU A 45 -9.16 3.06 5.79
N ARG A 46 -9.75 2.51 4.73
CA ARG A 46 -10.03 3.27 3.50
C ARG A 46 -10.96 4.44 3.78
N LYS A 47 -12.01 4.25 4.60
CA LYS A 47 -12.91 5.33 5.00
C LYS A 47 -12.16 6.43 5.76
N GLN A 48 -11.28 6.05 6.69
CA GLN A 48 -10.46 7.00 7.45
C GLN A 48 -9.46 7.74 6.55
N LEU A 49 -8.88 7.08 5.56
CA LEU A 49 -8.03 7.74 4.56
C LEU A 49 -8.83 8.78 3.77
N VAL A 50 -10.04 8.44 3.31
CA VAL A 50 -10.91 9.40 2.61
C VAL A 50 -11.27 10.58 3.49
N GLU A 51 -11.55 10.35 4.77
CA GLU A 51 -11.82 11.42 5.73
C GLU A 51 -10.60 12.33 5.93
N PHE A 52 -9.41 11.73 6.11
CA PHE A 52 -8.14 12.45 6.14
C PHE A 52 -7.91 13.31 4.88
N LEU A 53 -8.22 12.80 3.68
CA LEU A 53 -8.08 13.58 2.44
C LEU A 53 -9.01 14.80 2.39
N VAL A 54 -10.08 14.83 3.19
CA VAL A 54 -11.03 15.94 3.27
C VAL A 54 -10.70 16.89 4.40
N THR A 55 -10.35 16.37 5.58
CA THR A 55 -10.15 17.16 6.81
C THR A 55 -8.69 17.55 7.03
N GLY A 56 -7.75 16.77 6.49
CA GLY A 56 -6.32 16.84 6.82
C GLY A 56 -5.98 16.26 8.20
N GLU A 57 -6.95 15.70 8.92
CA GLU A 57 -6.76 15.21 10.29
C GLU A 57 -6.44 13.71 10.29
N TYR A 58 -5.39 13.33 11.01
CA TYR A 58 -5.02 11.92 11.17
C TYR A 58 -6.00 11.20 12.09
N PRO A 59 -6.43 9.97 11.75
CA PRO A 59 -7.28 9.19 12.63
C PRO A 59 -6.52 8.79 13.89
N SER A 60 -7.24 8.69 15.01
CA SER A 60 -6.70 8.20 16.29
C SER A 60 -6.73 6.67 16.40
N THR A 61 -7.01 5.96 15.29
CA THR A 61 -7.04 4.50 15.28
C THR A 61 -5.67 3.92 15.57
N VAL A 62 -5.62 3.00 16.53
CA VAL A 62 -4.42 2.32 16.99
C VAL A 62 -4.46 0.87 16.52
N ILE A 63 -3.45 0.46 15.75
CA ILE A 63 -3.25 -0.93 15.34
C ILE A 63 -1.86 -1.33 15.80
N GLU A 64 -1.73 -2.44 16.51
CA GLU A 64 -0.43 -2.91 17.04
C GLU A 64 0.33 -1.84 17.85
N LYS A 65 -0.40 -0.98 18.58
CA LYS A 65 0.13 0.18 19.36
C LYS A 65 0.74 1.30 18.51
N VAL A 66 0.42 1.34 17.22
CA VAL A 66 0.90 2.35 16.26
C VAL A 66 -0.30 3.06 15.62
N THR A 67 -0.18 4.37 15.41
CA THR A 67 -1.16 5.19 14.67
C THR A 67 -0.59 5.65 13.33
N VAL A 68 -1.46 6.17 12.43
CA VAL A 68 -0.99 6.75 11.15
C VAL A 68 0.00 7.88 11.44
N LYS A 69 -0.34 8.71 12.44
CA LYS A 69 0.49 9.83 12.86
C LYS A 69 1.86 9.38 13.36
N ASP A 70 1.95 8.27 14.10
CA ASP A 70 3.24 7.72 14.53
C ASP A 70 4.12 7.35 13.33
N LEU A 71 3.55 6.72 12.30
CA LEU A 71 4.29 6.33 11.10
C LEU A 71 4.78 7.55 10.32
N VAL A 72 3.95 8.59 10.20
CA VAL A 72 4.34 9.85 9.55
C VAL A 72 5.42 10.57 10.38
N ASP A 73 5.20 10.80 11.67
CA ASP A 73 6.09 11.62 12.49
C ASP A 73 7.41 10.91 12.83
N LYS A 74 7.38 9.60 13.11
CA LYS A 74 8.55 8.84 13.60
C LYS A 74 9.33 8.15 12.49
N LEU A 75 8.65 7.70 11.43
CA LEU A 75 9.28 7.01 10.30
C LEU A 75 9.36 7.89 9.04
N ASN A 76 8.94 9.16 9.13
CA ASN A 76 8.93 10.12 8.03
C ASN A 76 8.23 9.56 6.78
N MET A 77 7.20 8.75 7.00
CA MET A 77 6.39 8.19 5.93
C MET A 77 5.44 9.24 5.40
N ASN A 78 5.14 9.16 4.11
CA ASN A 78 4.06 9.93 3.56
C ASN A 78 2.70 9.35 4.07
N PRO A 79 1.64 10.16 4.15
CA PRO A 79 0.38 9.72 4.73
C PRO A 79 -0.24 8.47 4.09
N VAL A 80 -0.28 8.39 2.76
CA VAL A 80 -0.87 7.25 2.05
C VAL A 80 -0.11 5.95 2.33
N THR A 81 1.24 5.99 2.32
CA THR A 81 2.09 4.86 2.70
C THR A 81 1.92 4.46 4.16
N ALA A 82 1.70 5.43 5.06
CA ALA A 82 1.41 5.14 6.46
C ALA A 82 0.08 4.38 6.63
N PHE A 83 -0.98 4.78 5.91
CA PHE A 83 -2.25 4.04 5.89
C PHE A 83 -2.09 2.62 5.34
N LEU A 84 -1.35 2.44 4.24
CA LEU A 84 -1.06 1.12 3.66
C LEU A 84 -0.23 0.25 4.61
N SER A 85 0.70 0.85 5.35
CA SER A 85 1.50 0.12 6.34
C SER A 85 0.67 -0.33 7.53
N LEU A 86 -0.34 0.45 7.94
CA LEU A 86 -1.31 0.03 8.96
C LEU A 86 -2.23 -1.09 8.49
N ASP A 87 -2.68 -1.03 7.25
CA ASP A 87 -3.45 -2.12 6.63
C ASP A 87 -2.63 -3.42 6.62
N TYR A 88 -1.37 -3.32 6.23
CA TYR A 88 -0.46 -4.45 6.23
C TYR A 88 -0.13 -4.97 7.64
N LEU A 89 -0.05 -4.09 8.65
CA LEU A 89 0.04 -4.48 10.06
C LEU A 89 -1.19 -5.27 10.52
N MET A 90 -2.38 -4.98 10.00
CA MET A 90 -3.59 -5.76 10.33
C MET A 90 -3.57 -7.15 9.69
N GLU A 91 -3.08 -7.26 8.46
CA GLU A 91 -3.07 -8.53 7.73
C GLU A 91 -1.92 -9.45 8.17
N LYS A 92 -0.71 -8.90 8.32
CA LYS A 92 0.52 -9.63 8.64
C LYS A 92 1.36 -8.89 9.68
N PRO A 93 0.98 -8.92 10.96
CA PRO A 93 1.59 -8.10 12.01
C PRO A 93 3.10 -8.27 12.14
N ASP A 94 3.58 -9.52 12.11
CA ASP A 94 5.00 -9.82 12.33
C ASP A 94 5.88 -9.39 11.14
N GLU A 95 5.41 -9.63 9.91
CA GLU A 95 6.11 -9.24 8.68
C GLU A 95 6.15 -7.71 8.53
N ALA A 96 5.03 -7.04 8.82
CA ALA A 96 4.92 -5.60 8.80
C ALA A 96 5.83 -4.94 9.86
N LYS A 97 5.86 -5.44 11.10
CA LYS A 97 6.77 -4.93 12.13
C LYS A 97 8.22 -5.08 11.72
N TYR A 98 8.59 -6.21 11.11
CA TYR A 98 9.94 -6.42 10.60
C TYR A 98 10.31 -5.40 9.52
N ILE A 99 9.43 -5.17 8.54
CA ILE A 99 9.66 -4.15 7.50
C ILE A 99 9.74 -2.75 8.10
N LEU A 100 8.85 -2.39 9.01
CA LEU A 100 8.84 -1.08 9.68
C LEU A 100 10.06 -0.86 10.59
N SER A 101 10.64 -1.92 11.13
CA SER A 101 11.88 -1.86 11.91
C SER A 101 13.12 -1.64 11.05
N ARG A 102 13.04 -1.95 9.75
CA ARG A 102 14.12 -1.73 8.80
C ARG A 102 14.01 -0.31 8.27
N LYS A 103 15.11 0.44 8.40
CA LYS A 103 15.23 1.73 7.70
C LYS A 103 15.07 1.43 6.20
N PRO A 104 14.28 2.19 5.43
CA PRO A 104 14.15 1.94 4.01
C PRO A 104 15.51 2.16 3.35
N GLU A 105 16.24 1.08 3.10
CA GLU A 105 17.33 1.09 2.14
C GLU A 105 16.65 1.18 0.77
N LYS A 106 16.96 2.24 0.03
CA LYS A 106 16.57 2.36 -1.36
C LYS A 106 17.32 1.25 -2.11
N ILE A 107 16.66 0.12 -2.35
CA ILE A 107 17.20 -0.91 -3.23
C ILE A 107 16.92 -0.41 -4.64
N GLU A 108 17.97 0.02 -5.34
CA GLU A 108 17.89 0.24 -6.79
C GLU A 108 17.76 -1.14 -7.44
N ILE A 109 16.58 -1.42 -8.00
CA ILE A 109 16.33 -2.64 -8.76
C ILE A 109 16.49 -2.29 -10.24
N ASP A 110 17.53 -2.85 -10.88
CA ASP A 110 17.73 -2.71 -12.31
C ASP A 110 16.88 -3.72 -13.12
N GLN A 111 16.79 -3.49 -14.43
CA GLN A 111 15.99 -4.34 -15.32
C GLN A 111 16.56 -5.76 -15.43
N GLU A 112 17.88 -5.91 -15.32
CA GLU A 112 18.57 -7.20 -15.41
C GLU A 112 18.17 -8.12 -14.23
N PHE A 113 18.12 -7.57 -13.02
CA PHE A 113 17.66 -8.30 -11.83
C PHE A 113 16.19 -8.72 -11.92
N LEU A 114 15.32 -7.87 -12.48
CA LEU A 114 13.90 -8.22 -12.68
C LEU A 114 13.72 -9.34 -13.69
N GLU A 115 14.50 -9.35 -14.76
CA GLU A 115 14.47 -10.40 -15.77
C GLU A 115 14.99 -11.74 -15.22
N GLU A 116 16.04 -11.73 -14.39
CA GLU A 116 16.55 -12.92 -13.70
C GLU A 116 15.51 -13.52 -12.73
N LEU A 117 14.84 -12.67 -11.94
CA LEU A 117 13.83 -13.10 -10.97
C LEU A 117 12.59 -13.71 -11.66
N LEU A 118 12.14 -13.11 -12.76
CA LEU A 118 10.98 -13.58 -13.53
C LEU A 118 11.30 -14.77 -14.45
N GLY A 119 12.55 -14.87 -14.91
CA GLY A 119 13.04 -16.01 -15.69
C GLY A 119 13.08 -17.30 -14.87
N SER A 120 13.31 -17.20 -13.56
CA SER A 120 13.49 -18.35 -12.67
C SER A 120 12.18 -19.06 -12.26
N GLN A 121 10.99 -18.52 -12.57
CA GLN A 121 9.71 -19.18 -12.27
C GLN A 121 9.11 -20.00 -13.41
N LYS A 122 9.83 -20.17 -14.53
CA LYS A 122 9.25 -20.79 -15.74
C LYS A 122 9.51 -22.29 -15.94
N ASP A 123 10.32 -22.93 -15.09
CA ASP A 123 10.81 -24.30 -15.38
C ASP A 123 10.35 -25.42 -14.43
N GLU A 124 9.36 -25.22 -13.54
CA GLU A 124 8.91 -26.29 -12.61
C GLU A 124 7.48 -26.83 -12.81
N SER A 125 6.82 -26.53 -13.93
CA SER A 125 5.49 -27.09 -14.20
C SER A 125 5.29 -27.50 -15.67
N ALA A 126 6.13 -28.41 -16.17
CA ALA A 126 5.88 -29.11 -17.42
C ALA A 126 6.67 -30.42 -17.53
N ASP A 127 6.48 -31.35 -16.60
CA ASP A 127 6.72 -32.76 -16.91
C ASP A 127 5.80 -33.62 -16.05
N GLU A 128 4.71 -34.11 -16.65
CA GLU A 128 4.03 -35.38 -16.37
C GLU A 128 2.66 -35.38 -17.07
N ALA A 129 2.65 -35.76 -18.35
CA ALA A 129 1.53 -36.46 -18.99
C ALA A 129 1.94 -36.90 -20.40
N GLY A 130 2.43 -38.13 -20.54
CA GLY A 130 2.74 -38.69 -21.85
C GLY A 130 3.23 -40.14 -21.82
N GLU A 131 2.41 -41.06 -21.34
CA GLU A 131 2.41 -42.47 -21.78
C GLU A 131 0.97 -42.96 -21.98
#